data_AF-U9TQ76-F1
#
_entry.id   AF-U9TQ76-F1
#
_cell.length_a   1.000
_cell.length_b   1.000
_cell.length_c   1.000
_cell.angle_alpha   90.00
_cell.angle_beta   90.00
_cell.angle_gamma   90.00
#
_symmetry.space_group_name_H-M   'P 1'
#
loop_
_entity.id
_entity.type
_entity.pdbx_description
1 polymer ?
#
loop_
_entity_poly.entity_id
_entity_poly.type
_entity_poly.pdbx_seq_one_letter_code
_entity_poly.pdbx_strand_id
1 'polypeptide(L)'
;MDEILHVESLQLFVQKISNWLENLEFKRSDTREYSESKQRLLEFIIKYCKKIRYFKTGTPDNNNIYQLIENNQHSINYINIEVDLFNDHTDLSDLSSSVLQNLGQILPSKLEYLCLGLCINTSDLEIFLKNSQNTFIKKLVISYKLYDEGDEVLFYIKKYIMKKERVKYLVFDNNDSNFELFTLKNEVNEFKLHNIIVKKFSDLYIINPYDFIINNYSQY
;
A
#
# COMPACT_ATOMS: atom_id res chain seq x y z
N MET A 1 13.70 -29.52 17.86
CA MET A 1 14.53 -28.77 18.83
C MET A 1 15.18 -27.58 18.15
N ASP A 2 15.77 -27.78 16.97
CA ASP A 2 16.35 -26.69 16.15
C ASP A 2 15.33 -25.61 15.75
N GLU A 3 14.11 -25.99 15.35
CA GLU A 3 13.07 -25.03 14.96
C GLU A 3 12.63 -24.11 16.13
N ILE A 4 12.60 -24.64 17.36
CA ILE A 4 12.25 -23.87 18.57
C ILE A 4 13.38 -22.88 18.92
N LEU A 5 14.63 -23.32 18.81
CA LEU A 5 15.81 -22.45 19.01
C LEU A 5 15.88 -21.32 17.96
N HIS A 6 15.45 -21.59 16.71
CA HIS A 6 15.33 -20.57 15.67
C HIS A 6 14.24 -19.54 15.98
N VAL A 7 13.08 -19.96 16.49
CA VAL A 7 11.97 -19.06 16.87
C VAL A 7 12.35 -18.18 18.06
N GLU A 8 12.97 -18.73 19.10
CA GLU A 8 13.43 -17.96 20.27
C GLU A 8 14.52 -16.94 19.87
N SER A 9 15.45 -17.34 19.01
CA SER A 9 16.51 -16.45 18.52
C SER A 9 15.94 -15.27 17.71
N LEU A 10 14.94 -15.53 16.85
CA LEU A 10 14.26 -14.50 16.07
C LEU A 10 13.49 -13.52 16.96
N GLN A 11 12.77 -14.04 17.96
CA GLN A 11 12.06 -13.22 18.92
C GLN A 11 13.00 -12.28 19.68
N LEU A 12 14.11 -12.81 20.22
CA LEU A 12 15.11 -12.02 20.95
C LEU A 12 15.75 -10.96 20.05
N PHE A 13 16.00 -11.29 18.79
CA PHE A 13 16.50 -10.33 17.80
C PHE A 13 15.53 -9.17 17.61
N VAL A 14 14.26 -9.45 17.33
CA VAL A 14 13.22 -8.42 17.15
C VAL A 14 13.09 -7.55 18.41
N GLN A 15 13.10 -8.15 19.61
CA GLN A 15 13.06 -7.39 20.86
C GLN A 15 14.22 -6.39 20.98
N LYS A 16 15.45 -6.79 20.62
CA LYS A 16 16.64 -5.93 20.68
C LYS A 16 16.57 -4.75 19.70
N ILE A 17 16.00 -4.95 18.51
CA ILE A 17 15.91 -3.91 17.48
C ILE A 17 14.59 -3.12 17.52
N SER A 18 13.62 -3.54 18.34
CA SER A 18 12.24 -3.04 18.30
C SER A 18 12.09 -1.53 18.43
N ASN A 19 12.95 -0.90 19.23
CA ASN A 19 12.97 0.55 19.43
C ASN A 19 13.58 1.34 18.28
N TRP A 20 14.31 0.66 17.38
CA TRP A 20 15.08 1.24 16.28
C TRP A 20 14.51 0.87 14.90
N LEU A 21 13.68 -0.17 14.82
CA LEU A 21 13.08 -0.62 13.57
C LEU A 21 11.97 0.36 13.15
N GLU A 22 12.28 1.19 12.15
CA GLU A 22 11.33 2.13 11.55
C GLU A 22 10.90 1.75 10.13
N ASN A 23 11.71 0.95 9.40
CA ASN A 23 11.44 0.61 8.01
C ASN A 23 11.38 -0.90 7.84
N LEU A 24 10.29 -1.39 7.26
CA LEU A 24 10.05 -2.81 7.05
C LEU A 24 9.65 -3.08 5.59
N GLU A 25 10.40 -3.94 4.93
CA GLU A 25 10.08 -4.42 3.58
C GLU A 25 10.18 -5.95 3.55
N PHE A 26 9.13 -6.57 3.02
CA PHE A 26 9.17 -7.96 2.61
C PHE A 26 9.28 -8.06 1.10
N LYS A 27 10.09 -9.00 0.64
CA LYS A 27 10.14 -9.35 -0.76
C LYS A 27 8.93 -10.21 -1.10
N ARG A 28 8.57 -10.21 -2.37
CA ARG A 28 7.60 -11.15 -2.91
C ARG A 28 8.24 -12.53 -2.99
N SER A 29 7.48 -13.56 -2.63
CA SER A 29 7.87 -14.96 -2.81
C SER A 29 6.60 -15.79 -2.83
N ASP A 30 6.55 -16.77 -3.73
CA ASP A 30 5.44 -17.72 -3.81
C ASP A 30 5.77 -19.05 -3.10
N THR A 31 6.91 -19.11 -2.41
CA THR A 31 7.30 -20.29 -1.65
C THR A 31 6.61 -20.31 -0.28
N ARG A 32 5.96 -21.43 0.05
CA ARG A 32 5.29 -21.62 1.35
C ARG A 32 6.20 -21.38 2.54
N GLU A 33 7.44 -21.88 2.47
CA GLU A 33 8.45 -21.70 3.52
C GLU A 33 8.75 -20.22 3.81
N TYR A 34 8.79 -19.38 2.76
CA TYR A 34 8.97 -17.94 2.93
C TYR A 34 7.74 -17.31 3.56
N SER A 35 6.54 -17.64 3.11
CA SER A 35 5.29 -17.10 3.68
C SER A 35 5.15 -17.44 5.16
N GLU A 36 5.44 -18.68 5.57
CA GLU A 36 5.40 -19.12 6.97
C GLU A 36 6.45 -18.38 7.81
N SER A 37 7.67 -18.25 7.30
CA SER A 37 8.75 -17.52 7.99
C SER A 37 8.43 -16.02 8.15
N LYS A 38 7.87 -15.41 7.09
CA LYS A 38 7.40 -14.03 7.10
C LYS A 38 6.28 -13.84 8.12
N GLN A 39 5.32 -14.76 8.17
CA GLN A 39 4.22 -14.70 9.13
C GLN A 39 4.74 -14.72 10.57
N ARG A 40 5.62 -15.67 10.91
CA ARG A 40 6.24 -15.75 12.25
C ARG A 40 7.02 -14.49 12.61
N LEU A 41 7.78 -13.92 11.67
CA LEU A 41 8.50 -12.66 11.89
C LEU A 41 7.53 -11.49 12.13
N LEU A 42 6.47 -11.40 11.32
CA LEU A 42 5.44 -10.37 11.46
C LEU A 42 4.77 -10.41 12.84
N GLU A 43 4.46 -11.59 13.38
CA GLU A 43 3.88 -11.74 14.72
C GLU A 43 4.76 -11.09 15.81
N PHE A 44 6.08 -11.30 15.75
CA PHE A 44 7.00 -10.65 16.68
C PHE A 44 7.11 -9.14 16.44
N ILE A 45 7.15 -8.69 15.18
CA ILE A 45 7.20 -7.26 14.86
C ILE A 45 5.94 -6.55 15.37
N ILE A 46 4.75 -7.10 15.11
CA ILE A 46 3.46 -6.57 15.57
C ILE A 46 3.44 -6.43 17.10
N LYS A 47 4.01 -7.43 17.79
CA LYS A 47 4.09 -7.47 19.26
C LYS A 47 5.05 -6.41 19.82
N TYR A 48 6.25 -6.26 19.27
CA TYR A 48 7.32 -5.47 19.90
C TYR A 48 7.58 -4.11 19.24
N CYS A 49 7.34 -3.95 17.94
CA CYS A 49 7.71 -2.75 17.18
C CYS A 49 6.50 -1.79 17.05
N LYS A 50 6.63 -0.58 17.60
CA LYS A 50 5.56 0.45 17.62
C LYS A 50 5.94 1.77 16.92
N LYS A 51 7.04 1.76 16.17
CA LYS A 51 7.62 2.93 15.49
C LYS A 51 7.82 2.71 13.99
N ILE A 52 7.10 1.76 13.38
CA ILE A 52 7.21 1.50 11.95
C ILE A 52 6.64 2.70 11.18
N ARG A 53 7.50 3.34 10.39
CA ARG A 53 7.19 4.50 9.53
C ARG A 53 6.93 4.10 8.08
N TYR A 54 7.72 3.16 7.57
CA TYR A 54 7.63 2.62 6.21
C TYR A 54 7.32 1.14 6.25
N PHE A 55 6.30 0.72 5.51
CA PHE A 55 5.93 -0.68 5.37
C PHE A 55 5.66 -1.05 3.91
N LYS A 56 6.37 -2.08 3.42
CA LYS A 56 6.10 -2.74 2.14
C LYS A 56 5.88 -4.22 2.34
N THR A 57 4.71 -4.71 1.91
CA THR A 57 4.20 -6.03 2.32
C THR A 57 4.80 -7.23 1.60
N GLY A 58 5.37 -7.06 0.41
CA GLY A 58 5.60 -8.18 -0.52
C GLY A 58 4.25 -8.72 -0.99
N THR A 59 3.93 -9.99 -0.73
CA THR A 59 2.60 -10.56 -0.97
C THR A 59 1.61 -10.17 0.15
N PRO A 60 0.38 -9.70 -0.10
CA PRO A 60 -0.58 -9.33 0.96
C PRO A 60 -1.47 -10.51 1.39
N ASP A 61 -0.86 -11.62 1.79
CA ASP A 61 -1.51 -12.93 2.00
C ASP A 61 -2.05 -13.17 3.43
N ASN A 62 -2.04 -12.17 4.32
CA ASN A 62 -2.37 -12.40 5.74
C ASN A 62 -2.94 -11.15 6.45
N ASN A 63 -3.92 -11.37 7.35
CA ASN A 63 -4.47 -10.36 8.28
C ASN A 63 -3.43 -9.63 9.14
N ASN A 64 -2.26 -10.21 9.37
CA ASN A 64 -1.15 -9.59 10.11
C ASN A 64 -0.74 -8.23 9.52
N ILE A 65 -0.92 -7.99 8.21
CA ILE A 65 -0.61 -6.70 7.58
C ILE A 65 -1.46 -5.56 8.16
N TYR A 66 -2.76 -5.82 8.41
CA TYR A 66 -3.69 -4.83 8.94
C TYR A 66 -3.39 -4.53 10.41
N GLN A 67 -3.10 -5.57 11.19
CA GLN A 67 -2.70 -5.42 12.59
C GLN A 67 -1.38 -4.65 12.74
N LEU A 68 -0.43 -4.83 11.83
CA LEU A 68 0.82 -4.07 11.83
C LEU A 68 0.56 -2.58 11.63
N ILE A 69 -0.26 -2.24 10.63
CA ILE A 69 -0.62 -0.85 10.32
C ILE A 69 -1.39 -0.24 11.50
N GLU A 70 -2.39 -0.94 12.02
CA GLU A 70 -3.19 -0.52 13.17
C GLU A 70 -2.31 -0.23 14.40
N ASN A 71 -1.42 -1.15 14.75
CA ASN A 71 -0.51 -1.00 15.89
C ASN A 71 0.51 0.14 15.73
N ASN A 72 0.73 0.61 14.51
CA ASN A 72 1.69 1.67 14.19
C ASN A 72 0.99 2.94 13.67
N GLN A 73 -0.32 3.11 13.86
CA GLN A 73 -1.10 4.24 13.32
C GLN A 73 -0.53 5.63 13.65
N HIS A 74 0.22 5.78 14.75
CA HIS A 74 0.83 7.06 15.14
C HIS A 74 2.19 7.35 14.48
N SER A 75 2.85 6.35 13.89
CA SER A 75 4.18 6.48 13.29
C SER A 75 4.21 6.14 11.80
N ILE A 76 3.34 5.24 11.35
CA ILE A 76 3.27 4.81 9.95
C ILE A 76 2.81 5.95 9.06
N ASN A 77 3.55 6.18 7.99
CA ASN A 77 3.31 7.30 7.08
C ASN A 77 3.50 6.93 5.61
N TYR A 78 4.14 5.78 5.35
CA TYR A 78 4.40 5.21 4.04
C TYR A 78 3.96 3.75 4.01
N ILE A 79 3.01 3.45 3.13
CA ILE A 79 2.48 2.10 2.94
C ILE A 79 2.57 1.75 1.46
N ASN A 80 3.15 0.59 1.15
CA ASN A 80 3.18 0.00 -0.18
C ASN A 80 2.62 -1.44 -0.12
N ILE A 81 1.52 -1.66 -0.84
CA ILE A 81 0.83 -2.94 -0.96
C ILE A 81 0.64 -3.24 -2.45
N GLU A 82 1.28 -4.30 -2.94
CA GLU A 82 1.27 -4.65 -4.37
C GLU A 82 1.07 -6.17 -4.53
N VAL A 83 0.16 -6.58 -5.41
CA VAL A 83 0.01 -7.97 -5.89
C VAL A 83 0.71 -8.14 -7.25
N ASP A 84 0.88 -9.38 -7.73
CA ASP A 84 1.67 -9.60 -8.95
C ASP A 84 0.75 -9.34 -10.13
N LEU A 85 0.75 -8.11 -10.62
CA LEU A 85 -0.11 -7.79 -11.74
C LEU A 85 0.34 -8.52 -13.02
N PHE A 86 1.52 -9.10 -13.11
CA PHE A 86 2.00 -9.77 -14.33
C PHE A 86 1.72 -11.28 -14.37
N ASN A 87 1.17 -11.86 -13.30
CA ASN A 87 0.97 -13.30 -13.20
C ASN A 87 -0.53 -13.64 -13.30
N ASP A 88 -0.96 -14.28 -14.38
CA ASP A 88 -2.39 -14.56 -14.65
C ASP A 88 -2.96 -15.75 -13.83
N HIS A 89 -2.28 -16.17 -12.77
CA HIS A 89 -2.76 -17.25 -11.91
C HIS A 89 -3.93 -16.80 -11.01
N THR A 90 -4.93 -17.66 -10.90
CA THR A 90 -6.13 -17.48 -10.08
C THR A 90 -5.75 -17.48 -8.60
N ASP A 91 -5.96 -16.33 -7.94
CA ASP A 91 -6.01 -16.05 -6.48
C ASP A 91 -5.70 -14.55 -6.20
N LEU A 92 -5.24 -13.79 -7.21
CA LEU A 92 -4.92 -12.35 -7.07
C LEU A 92 -6.15 -11.45 -6.85
N SER A 93 -7.30 -11.83 -7.41
CA SER A 93 -8.58 -11.15 -7.18
C SER A 93 -8.94 -11.15 -5.70
N ASP A 94 -8.73 -12.28 -5.03
CA ASP A 94 -9.15 -12.50 -3.65
C ASP A 94 -8.24 -11.74 -2.68
N LEU A 95 -6.92 -11.74 -2.96
CA LEU A 95 -5.96 -10.91 -2.23
C LEU A 95 -6.29 -9.42 -2.38
N SER A 96 -6.55 -8.96 -3.60
CA SER A 96 -6.87 -7.56 -3.87
C SER A 96 -8.18 -7.14 -3.23
N SER A 97 -9.20 -8.00 -3.30
CA SER A 97 -10.50 -7.83 -2.64
C SER A 97 -10.34 -7.70 -1.13
N SER A 98 -9.58 -8.61 -0.50
CA SER A 98 -9.27 -8.55 0.94
C SER A 98 -8.61 -7.23 1.32
N VAL A 99 -7.61 -6.77 0.55
CA VAL A 99 -6.95 -5.48 0.80
C VAL A 99 -7.95 -4.33 0.74
N LEU A 100 -8.76 -4.25 -0.32
CA LEU A 100 -9.70 -3.14 -0.52
C LEU A 100 -10.79 -3.10 0.57
N GLN A 101 -11.31 -4.25 1.00
CA GLN A 101 -12.36 -4.32 2.02
C GLN A 101 -11.86 -3.92 3.42
N ASN A 102 -10.62 -4.26 3.77
CA ASN A 102 -10.10 -4.12 5.13
C ASN A 102 -9.23 -2.87 5.33
N LEU A 103 -8.35 -2.54 4.37
CA LEU A 103 -7.30 -1.53 4.55
C LEU A 103 -7.88 -0.15 4.93
N GLY A 104 -8.95 0.27 4.28
CA GLY A 104 -9.51 1.61 4.46
C GLY A 104 -9.97 1.92 5.89
N GLN A 105 -10.32 0.89 6.68
CA GLN A 105 -10.81 1.05 8.06
C GLN A 105 -9.70 1.33 9.06
N ILE A 106 -8.47 0.89 8.76
CA ILE A 106 -7.33 0.91 9.69
C ILE A 106 -6.26 1.92 9.31
N LEU A 107 -6.43 2.65 8.20
CA LEU A 107 -5.51 3.71 7.79
C LEU A 107 -5.46 4.82 8.85
N PRO A 108 -4.26 5.39 9.14
CA PRO A 108 -4.17 6.56 9.99
C PRO A 108 -4.81 7.78 9.32
N SER A 109 -5.20 8.79 10.10
CA SER A 109 -5.85 10.01 9.58
C SER A 109 -5.02 10.78 8.53
N LYS A 110 -3.71 10.55 8.49
CA LYS A 110 -2.80 11.18 7.53
C LYS A 110 -1.72 10.21 7.08
N LEU A 111 -1.47 10.17 5.78
CA LEU A 111 -0.36 9.48 5.14
C LEU A 111 0.40 10.44 4.22
N GLU A 112 1.72 10.29 4.20
CA GLU A 112 2.60 10.95 3.23
C GLU A 112 2.61 10.16 1.92
N TYR A 113 2.48 8.83 1.98
CA TYR A 113 2.47 7.96 0.80
C TYR A 113 1.61 6.70 0.99
N LEU A 114 0.76 6.42 0.01
CA LEU A 114 0.06 5.14 -0.14
C LEU A 114 0.21 4.65 -1.59
N CYS A 115 0.76 3.46 -1.76
CA CYS A 115 0.82 2.76 -3.04
C CYS A 115 0.01 1.48 -3.00
N LEU A 116 -0.92 1.34 -3.95
CA LEU A 116 -1.75 0.18 -4.16
C LEU A 116 -1.53 -0.32 -5.59
N GLY A 117 -0.91 -1.48 -5.73
CA GLY A 117 -0.81 -2.23 -6.99
C GLY A 117 -1.75 -3.43 -6.94
N LEU A 118 -3.00 -3.31 -7.38
CA LEU A 118 -4.06 -4.29 -7.10
C LEU A 118 -4.89 -4.66 -8.33
N CYS A 119 -5.46 -5.87 -8.35
CA CYS A 119 -6.55 -6.18 -9.28
C CYS A 119 -7.85 -5.60 -8.73
N ILE A 120 -8.40 -4.59 -9.39
CA ILE A 120 -9.54 -3.82 -8.86
C ILE A 120 -10.85 -4.36 -9.42
N ASN A 121 -11.79 -4.68 -8.52
CA ASN A 121 -13.22 -4.66 -8.81
C ASN A 121 -13.84 -3.38 -8.24
N THR A 122 -14.85 -2.85 -8.92
CA THR A 122 -15.43 -1.53 -8.62
C THR A 122 -16.15 -1.48 -7.27
N SER A 123 -16.81 -2.58 -6.88
CA SER A 123 -17.50 -2.70 -5.59
C SER A 123 -16.55 -2.57 -4.40
N ASP A 124 -15.44 -3.31 -4.40
CA ASP A 124 -14.48 -3.29 -3.30
C ASP A 124 -13.67 -2.00 -3.29
N LEU A 125 -13.37 -1.43 -4.47
CA LEU A 125 -12.78 -0.09 -4.54
C LEU A 125 -13.71 0.94 -3.88
N GLU A 126 -15.02 0.90 -4.15
CA GLU A 126 -15.95 1.81 -3.50
C GLU A 126 -15.95 1.63 -1.98
N ILE A 127 -15.90 0.38 -1.49
CA ILE A 127 -15.77 0.07 -0.05
C ILE A 127 -14.49 0.70 0.52
N PHE A 128 -13.34 0.48 -0.11
CA PHE A 128 -12.07 1.08 0.30
C PHE A 128 -12.16 2.60 0.39
N LEU A 129 -12.71 3.24 -0.64
CA LEU A 129 -12.81 4.70 -0.75
C LEU A 129 -13.74 5.29 0.31
N LYS A 130 -14.86 4.62 0.62
CA LYS A 130 -15.79 5.02 1.70
C LYS A 130 -15.13 4.86 3.07
N ASN A 131 -14.50 3.71 3.32
CA ASN A 131 -13.88 3.42 4.62
C ASN A 131 -12.70 4.34 4.92
N SER A 132 -11.90 4.67 3.90
CA SER A 132 -10.75 5.57 4.05
C SER A 132 -11.10 7.06 3.99
N GLN A 133 -12.37 7.46 3.94
CA GLN A 133 -12.79 8.86 3.68
C GLN A 133 -12.17 9.91 4.62
N ASN A 134 -11.84 9.52 5.86
CA ASN A 134 -11.25 10.41 6.87
C ASN A 134 -9.71 10.46 6.83
N THR A 135 -9.10 9.75 5.89
CA THR A 135 -7.64 9.75 5.69
C THR A 135 -7.24 10.76 4.62
N PHE A 136 -6.36 11.70 4.98
CA PHE A 136 -5.65 12.53 4.01
C PHE A 136 -4.41 11.80 3.51
N ILE A 137 -4.21 11.72 2.20
CA ILE A 137 -3.07 11.03 1.58
C ILE A 137 -2.33 12.00 0.69
N LYS A 138 -1.11 12.41 1.07
CA LYS A 138 -0.38 13.39 0.26
C LYS A 138 0.01 12.84 -1.11
N LYS A 139 0.51 11.60 -1.19
CA LYS A 139 0.87 10.93 -2.44
C LYS A 139 0.12 9.61 -2.54
N LEU A 140 -0.84 9.53 -3.45
CA LEU A 140 -1.62 8.31 -3.71
C LEU A 140 -1.21 7.75 -5.07
N VAL A 141 -0.72 6.51 -5.07
CA VAL A 141 -0.44 5.74 -6.28
C VAL A 141 -1.42 4.58 -6.31
N ILE A 142 -2.24 4.52 -7.34
CA ILE A 142 -3.09 3.38 -7.64
C ILE A 142 -2.68 2.87 -9.02
N SER A 143 -2.00 1.73 -9.05
CA SER A 143 -1.74 0.97 -10.26
C SER A 143 -2.62 -0.26 -10.24
N TYR A 144 -3.35 -0.54 -11.31
CA TYR A 144 -4.38 -1.56 -11.28
C TYR A 144 -4.51 -2.34 -12.57
N LYS A 145 -5.10 -3.53 -12.42
CA LYS A 145 -5.66 -4.33 -13.50
C LYS A 145 -7.15 -4.47 -13.30
N LEU A 146 -7.89 -4.63 -14.39
CA LEU A 146 -9.34 -4.78 -14.35
C LEU A 146 -9.76 -6.19 -14.73
N TYR A 147 -10.73 -6.72 -13.99
CA TYR A 147 -11.48 -7.90 -14.42
C TYR A 147 -12.73 -7.52 -15.25
N ASP A 148 -13.26 -6.30 -15.11
CA ASP A 148 -14.48 -5.79 -15.80
C ASP A 148 -14.29 -4.36 -16.38
N GLU A 149 -15.24 -3.88 -17.20
CA GLU A 149 -15.16 -2.64 -18.01
C GLU A 149 -14.71 -1.37 -17.22
N GLY A 150 -13.74 -0.62 -17.78
CA GLY A 150 -12.89 0.31 -17.02
C GLY A 150 -13.37 1.73 -16.75
N ASP A 151 -14.48 2.19 -17.34
CA ASP A 151 -14.95 3.57 -17.19
C ASP A 151 -15.50 3.86 -15.77
N GLU A 152 -15.93 2.83 -15.05
CA GLU A 152 -16.50 2.95 -13.71
C GLU A 152 -15.46 3.33 -12.64
N VAL A 153 -14.19 2.93 -12.81
CA VAL A 153 -13.16 3.10 -11.77
C VAL A 153 -12.79 4.58 -11.60
N LEU A 154 -12.58 5.29 -12.71
CA LEU A 154 -12.24 6.73 -12.68
C LEU A 154 -13.38 7.56 -12.07
N PHE A 155 -14.63 7.19 -12.33
CA PHE A 155 -15.80 7.82 -11.70
C PHE A 155 -15.70 7.79 -10.17
N TYR A 156 -15.35 6.64 -9.59
CA TYR A 156 -15.20 6.51 -8.14
C TYR A 156 -14.03 7.33 -7.58
N ILE A 157 -12.91 7.39 -8.29
CA ILE A 157 -11.78 8.26 -7.91
C ILE A 157 -12.22 9.73 -7.91
N LYS A 158 -12.91 10.20 -8.95
CA LYS A 158 -13.46 11.57 -8.96
C LYS A 158 -14.42 11.81 -7.80
N LYS A 159 -15.33 10.87 -7.55
CA LYS A 159 -16.37 11.00 -6.52
C LYS A 159 -15.82 11.07 -5.09
N TYR A 160 -14.85 10.22 -4.75
CA TYR A 160 -14.39 10.03 -3.37
C TYR A 160 -13.00 10.60 -3.07
N ILE A 161 -12.18 10.84 -4.09
CA ILE A 161 -10.86 11.48 -3.94
C ILE A 161 -10.93 12.94 -4.35
N MET A 162 -11.32 13.21 -5.61
CA MET A 162 -11.28 14.57 -6.17
C MET A 162 -12.23 15.52 -5.48
N LYS A 163 -13.53 15.18 -5.42
CA LYS A 163 -14.55 16.02 -4.76
C LYS A 163 -14.35 16.19 -3.25
N LYS A 164 -13.55 15.32 -2.64
CA LYS A 164 -13.24 15.36 -1.20
C LYS A 164 -11.90 16.04 -0.90
N GLU A 165 -11.13 16.38 -1.92
CA GLU A 165 -9.84 17.09 -1.82
C GLU A 165 -8.85 16.47 -0.81
N ARG A 166 -8.91 15.15 -0.64
CA ARG A 166 -8.12 14.43 0.37
C ARG A 166 -6.78 13.88 -0.13
N VAL A 167 -6.42 14.23 -1.37
CA VAL A 167 -5.17 13.82 -2.02
C VAL A 167 -4.49 15.03 -2.65
N LYS A 168 -3.16 15.13 -2.50
CA LYS A 168 -2.37 16.22 -3.13
C LYS A 168 -1.74 15.80 -4.45
N TYR A 169 -1.13 14.62 -4.50
CA TYR A 169 -0.50 14.05 -5.69
C TYR A 169 -1.14 12.70 -6.00
N LEU A 170 -1.60 12.53 -7.25
CA LEU A 170 -2.30 11.34 -7.69
C LEU A 170 -1.57 10.70 -8.88
N VAL A 171 -1.32 9.41 -8.78
CA VAL A 171 -1.06 8.52 -9.92
C VAL A 171 -2.21 7.53 -9.99
N PHE A 172 -2.75 7.37 -11.20
CA PHE A 172 -3.82 6.43 -11.48
C PHE A 172 -3.51 5.78 -12.83
N ASP A 173 -3.11 4.51 -12.78
CA ASP A 173 -2.44 3.79 -13.87
C ASP A 173 -3.07 2.41 -14.05
N ASN A 174 -3.53 2.12 -15.27
CA ASN A 174 -4.14 0.85 -15.64
C ASN A 174 -3.15 0.04 -16.49
N ASN A 175 -2.61 -1.03 -15.89
CA ASN A 175 -1.58 -1.86 -16.50
C ASN A 175 -2.07 -2.66 -17.71
N ASP A 176 -3.37 -2.93 -17.84
CA ASP A 176 -3.88 -3.75 -18.95
C ASP A 176 -4.00 -2.97 -20.26
N SER A 177 -4.24 -1.65 -20.16
CA SER A 177 -4.56 -0.81 -21.33
C SER A 177 -3.47 0.21 -21.68
N ASN A 178 -2.31 0.16 -21.01
CA ASN A 178 -1.29 1.23 -21.05
C ASN A 178 -1.91 2.62 -20.82
N PHE A 179 -2.99 2.65 -20.03
CA PHE A 179 -3.74 3.85 -19.76
C PHE A 179 -3.24 4.46 -18.47
N GLU A 180 -2.72 5.67 -18.57
CA GLU A 180 -2.31 6.43 -17.41
C GLU A 180 -3.07 7.75 -17.40
N LEU A 181 -3.70 8.07 -16.26
CA LEU A 181 -4.52 9.30 -16.11
C LEU A 181 -3.75 10.56 -16.52
N PHE A 182 -2.43 10.58 -16.29
CA PHE A 182 -1.55 11.68 -16.67
C PHE A 182 -1.61 12.02 -18.18
N THR A 183 -1.88 11.03 -19.03
CA THR A 183 -1.96 11.21 -20.48
C THR A 183 -3.25 11.91 -20.93
N LEU A 184 -4.31 11.87 -20.12
CA LEU A 184 -5.59 12.51 -20.40
C LEU A 184 -5.62 13.97 -19.97
N LYS A 185 -5.19 14.88 -20.87
CA LYS A 185 -5.07 16.32 -20.58
C LYS A 185 -6.35 16.96 -20.01
N ASN A 186 -7.53 16.58 -20.51
CA ASN A 186 -8.80 17.14 -20.03
C ASN A 186 -9.07 16.72 -18.58
N GLU A 187 -8.87 15.44 -18.28
CA GLU A 187 -9.01 14.87 -16.94
C GLU A 187 -8.00 15.51 -15.97
N VAL A 188 -6.73 15.59 -16.35
CA VAL A 188 -5.68 16.23 -15.54
C VAL A 188 -6.03 17.68 -15.21
N ASN A 189 -6.57 18.42 -16.17
CA ASN A 189 -7.03 19.80 -15.95
C ASN A 189 -8.21 19.86 -14.97
N GLU A 190 -9.14 18.90 -15.02
CA GLU A 190 -10.25 18.80 -14.06
C GLU A 190 -9.73 18.55 -12.64
N PHE A 191 -8.83 17.58 -12.44
CA PHE A 191 -8.19 17.32 -11.13
C PHE A 191 -7.44 18.54 -10.59
N LYS A 192 -6.79 19.31 -11.47
CA LYS A 192 -6.08 20.54 -11.10
C LYS A 192 -7.01 21.61 -10.52
N LEU A 193 -8.27 21.69 -10.98
CA LEU A 193 -9.28 22.61 -10.41
C LEU A 193 -9.61 22.27 -8.94
N HIS A 194 -9.37 21.03 -8.52
CA HIS A 194 -9.53 20.54 -7.15
C HIS A 194 -8.21 20.49 -6.36
N ASN A 195 -7.19 21.24 -6.79
CA ASN A 195 -5.86 21.27 -6.18
C ASN A 195 -5.13 19.91 -6.13
N ILE A 196 -5.52 18.97 -6.99
CA ILE A 196 -4.87 17.66 -7.11
C ILE A 196 -3.91 17.69 -8.29
N ILE A 197 -2.65 17.34 -8.03
CA ILE A 197 -1.60 17.29 -9.05
C ILE A 197 -1.46 15.85 -9.52
N VAL A 198 -1.96 15.56 -10.72
CA VAL A 198 -1.75 14.27 -11.38
C VAL A 198 -0.28 14.17 -11.82
N LYS A 199 0.36 13.04 -11.54
CA LYS A 199 1.76 12.74 -11.86
C LYS A 199 1.86 11.49 -12.72
N LYS A 200 3.00 11.31 -13.38
CA LYS A 200 3.36 10.03 -13.97
C LYS A 200 3.72 9.03 -12.88
N PHE A 201 3.48 7.75 -13.12
CA PHE A 201 3.83 6.63 -12.26
C PHE A 201 5.34 6.65 -11.96
N SER A 202 6.17 6.82 -13.00
CA SER A 202 7.62 6.92 -12.88
C SER A 202 8.12 8.03 -11.94
N ASP A 203 7.32 9.09 -11.76
CA ASP A 203 7.72 10.26 -10.96
C ASP A 203 7.35 10.12 -9.48
N LEU A 204 6.41 9.23 -9.14
CA LEU A 204 5.86 9.11 -7.78
C LEU A 204 6.06 7.73 -7.16
N TYR A 205 6.38 6.71 -7.96
CA TYR A 205 6.63 5.36 -7.46
C TYR A 205 7.92 5.30 -6.62
N ILE A 206 7.85 4.63 -5.47
CA ILE A 206 8.98 4.43 -4.55
C ILE A 206 9.34 2.95 -4.62
N ILE A 207 10.53 2.62 -5.12
CA ILE A 207 10.92 1.23 -5.37
C ILE A 207 11.30 0.55 -4.05
N ASN A 208 12.04 1.24 -3.18
CA ASN A 208 12.57 0.67 -1.94
C ASN A 208 12.76 1.71 -0.80
N PRO A 209 13.08 1.27 0.43
CA PRO A 209 13.34 2.15 1.56
C PRO A 209 14.50 3.13 1.35
N TYR A 210 15.47 2.84 0.48
CA TYR A 210 16.56 3.77 0.18
C TYR A 210 16.05 4.99 -0.59
N ASP A 211 15.12 4.81 -1.53
CA ASP A 211 14.44 5.92 -2.21
C ASP A 211 13.64 6.76 -1.21
N PHE A 212 13.01 6.11 -0.23
CA PHE A 212 12.35 6.80 0.88
C PHE A 212 13.36 7.63 1.71
N ILE A 213 14.51 7.04 2.08
CA ILE A 213 15.52 7.72 2.89
C ILE A 213 16.12 8.91 2.14
N ILE A 214 16.52 8.74 0.88
CA ILE A 214 17.10 9.82 0.07
C ILE A 214 16.09 10.96 -0.11
N ASN A 215 14.81 10.66 -0.36
CA ASN A 215 13.80 11.70 -0.56
C ASN A 215 13.41 12.45 0.73
N ASN A 216 13.63 11.87 1.92
CA ASN A 216 13.24 12.49 3.20
C ASN A 216 14.41 13.01 4.03
N TYR A 217 15.64 12.52 3.83
CA TYR A 217 16.81 12.89 4.63
C TYR A 217 17.89 13.65 3.86
N SER A 218 17.86 13.71 2.52
CA SER A 218 18.80 14.50 1.73
C SER A 218 18.41 15.98 1.55
N GLN A 219 17.47 16.49 2.37
CA GLN A 219 17.05 17.90 2.37
C GLN A 219 17.64 18.71 3.55
N TYR A 220 18.71 18.20 4.18
CA TYR A 220 19.50 18.92 5.19
C TYR A 220 20.94 19.12 4.72
#